data_AF-A0A6H1KVM4-F1
#
_entry.id   AF-A0A6H1KVM4-F1
#
_cell.length_a   1.000
_cell.length_b   1.000
_cell.length_c   1.000
_cell.angle_alpha   90.00
_cell.angle_beta   90.00
_cell.angle_gamma   90.00
#
_symmetry.space_group_name_H-M   'P 1'
#
loop_
_entity.id
_entity.type
_entity.pdbx_description
1 polymer ?
#
loop_
_entity_poly.entity_id
_entity_poly.type
_entity_poly.pdbx_seq_one_letter_code
_entity_poly.pdbx_strand_id
1 'polypeptide(L)'
;MSRTSRSRTAVGALVAAALLATAGASVPAFAGSSAPPPARSGANGPAYDRVADFYGAYIDAVTDEGSGHLGSQLRTFYLTKDLRTRLAKWESREHADGVLRAQDVPRAWKVTAGDSGAGHTWSTVRLTWGSAQHPTYTYLSVQSDLATKKISDIKAKS
;
A
#
# COMPACT_ATOMS: atom_id res chain seq x y z
N MET A 1 60.78 -30.32 -8.35
CA MET A 1 61.53 -30.41 -7.08
C MET A 1 62.41 -29.18 -6.96
N SER A 2 62.23 -28.39 -5.88
CA SER A 2 63.25 -27.57 -5.19
C SER A 2 63.97 -26.46 -6.00
N ARG A 3 64.05 -25.19 -5.61
CA ARG A 3 63.94 -24.53 -4.30
C ARG A 3 63.69 -23.02 -4.47
N THR A 4 62.91 -22.53 -3.52
CA THR A 4 62.65 -21.15 -3.06
C THR A 4 63.93 -20.40 -2.65
N SER A 5 64.00 -19.08 -2.90
CA SER A 5 64.41 -18.01 -1.93
C SER A 5 64.51 -16.66 -2.63
N ARG A 6 63.71 -15.65 -2.25
CA ARG A 6 63.85 -14.67 -1.15
C ARG A 6 64.47 -13.33 -1.60
N SER A 7 63.56 -12.41 -1.92
CA SER A 7 63.32 -11.08 -1.32
C SER A 7 64.47 -10.18 -0.79
N ARG A 8 64.25 -8.87 -1.08
CA ARG A 8 64.72 -7.61 -0.41
C ARG A 8 66.10 -7.13 -0.89
N THR A 9 66.36 -5.86 -1.19
CA THR A 9 66.03 -4.60 -0.50
C THR A 9 66.35 -3.43 -1.47
N ALA A 10 65.50 -2.41 -1.60
CA ALA A 10 65.61 -1.07 -1.00
C ALA A 10 66.24 0.03 -1.90
N VAL A 11 65.37 1.01 -2.18
CA VAL A 11 65.59 2.47 -2.11
C VAL A 11 66.67 3.09 -3.01
N GLY A 12 66.21 3.71 -4.09
CA GLY A 12 66.86 4.85 -4.74
C GLY A 12 65.78 5.86 -5.14
N ALA A 13 65.50 6.84 -4.28
CA ALA A 13 64.55 7.90 -4.57
C ALA A 13 65.20 8.93 -5.50
N LEU A 14 64.88 8.85 -6.80
CA LEU A 14 65.20 9.89 -7.77
C LEU A 14 64.19 11.03 -7.63
N VAL A 15 64.70 12.20 -7.27
CA VAL A 15 63.97 13.47 -7.33
C VAL A 15 63.82 13.85 -8.80
N ALA A 16 62.62 13.71 -9.35
CA ALA A 16 62.25 14.23 -10.66
C ALA A 16 60.96 15.03 -10.50
N ALA A 17 61.11 16.36 -10.52
CA ALA A 17 60.00 17.29 -10.64
C ALA A 17 59.37 17.13 -12.03
N ALA A 18 58.22 16.46 -12.10
CA ALA A 18 57.37 16.44 -13.27
C ALA A 18 56.13 17.30 -12.99
N LEU A 19 56.17 18.54 -13.49
CA LEU A 19 55.00 19.39 -13.65
C LEU A 19 54.06 18.75 -14.69
N LEU A 20 53.14 17.90 -14.22
CA LEU A 20 52.01 17.46 -15.02
C LEU A 20 50.85 18.42 -14.73
N ALA A 21 50.65 19.36 -15.65
CA ALA A 21 49.41 20.11 -15.76
C ALA A 21 48.29 19.11 -16.12
N THR A 22 47.68 18.49 -15.11
CA THR A 22 46.42 17.79 -15.29
C THR A 22 45.38 18.86 -15.55
N ALA A 23 45.01 19.03 -16.82
CA ALA A 23 43.77 19.68 -17.19
C ALA A 23 42.66 19.01 -16.38
N GLY A 24 42.22 19.69 -15.32
CA GLY A 24 41.12 19.25 -14.49
C GLY A 24 39.89 19.27 -15.38
N ALA A 25 39.58 18.14 -16.00
CA ALA A 25 38.24 17.89 -16.48
C ALA A 25 37.36 17.97 -15.23
N SER A 26 36.71 19.11 -15.06
CA SER A 26 35.64 19.30 -14.09
C SER A 26 34.51 18.39 -14.53
N VAL A 27 34.58 17.11 -14.14
CA VAL A 27 33.42 16.23 -14.17
C VAL A 27 32.40 16.94 -13.31
N PRO A 28 31.23 17.34 -13.84
CA PRO A 28 30.19 17.87 -12.99
C PRO A 28 29.87 16.76 -11.99
N ALA A 29 30.14 17.02 -10.71
CA ALA A 29 29.58 16.21 -9.65
C ALA A 29 28.06 16.38 -9.80
N PHE A 30 27.40 15.36 -10.36
CA PHE A 30 25.96 15.24 -10.24
C PHE A 30 25.69 15.10 -8.75
N ALA A 31 25.45 16.22 -8.08
CA ALA A 31 24.75 16.22 -6.81
C ALA A 31 23.41 15.55 -7.12
N GLY A 32 23.34 14.24 -6.85
CA GLY A 32 22.11 13.49 -6.93
C GLY A 32 21.14 14.22 -6.03
N SER A 33 20.18 14.93 -6.64
CA SER A 33 19.08 15.50 -5.89
C SER A 33 18.38 14.31 -5.25
N SER A 34 18.62 14.09 -3.94
CA SER A 34 17.85 13.11 -3.20
C SER A 34 16.45 13.69 -3.17
N ALA A 35 15.59 13.24 -4.10
CA ALA A 35 14.19 13.54 -4.03
C ALA A 35 13.76 13.19 -2.60
N PRO A 36 13.16 14.12 -1.86
CA PRO A 36 12.73 13.83 -0.50
C PRO A 36 11.86 12.57 -0.53
N PRO A 37 12.01 11.69 0.48
CA PRO A 37 11.21 10.47 0.51
C PRO A 37 9.73 10.84 0.42
N PRO A 38 8.89 9.97 -0.18
CA PRO A 38 7.47 10.26 -0.32
C PRO A 38 6.86 10.46 1.08
N ALA A 39 6.49 11.70 1.38
CA ALA A 39 5.82 12.06 2.62
C ALA A 39 4.31 11.88 2.46
N ARG A 40 3.66 11.34 3.49
CA ARG A 40 2.19 11.24 3.56
C ARG A 40 1.71 12.10 4.73
N SER A 41 0.77 12.98 4.47
CA SER A 41 0.07 13.75 5.50
C SER A 41 -1.34 13.19 5.67
N GLY A 42 -1.86 13.26 6.88
CA GLY A 42 -3.21 12.82 7.21
C GLY A 42 -3.96 13.88 8.01
N ALA A 43 -5.27 13.90 7.85
CA ALA A 43 -6.19 14.69 8.64
C ALA A 43 -7.45 13.86 8.92
N ASN A 44 -8.27 14.27 9.88
CA ASN A 44 -9.61 13.69 10.07
C ASN A 44 -10.52 14.11 8.91
N GLY A 45 -10.40 13.39 7.81
CA GLY A 45 -11.02 13.72 6.54
C GLY A 45 -12.51 13.34 6.42
N PRO A 46 -13.09 13.54 5.24
CA PRO A 46 -14.43 13.07 4.89
C PRO A 46 -14.59 11.55 5.05
N ALA A 47 -15.83 11.05 5.00
CA ALA A 47 -16.08 9.63 5.25
C ALA A 47 -15.40 8.69 4.25
N TYR A 48 -15.16 9.11 3.01
CA TYR A 48 -14.46 8.28 2.01
C TYR A 48 -13.00 8.01 2.40
N ASP A 49 -12.34 8.91 3.15
CA ASP A 49 -11.00 8.64 3.70
C ASP A 49 -11.07 7.51 4.72
N ARG A 50 -12.11 7.50 5.55
CA ARG A 50 -12.34 6.42 6.51
C ARG A 50 -12.65 5.08 5.84
N VAL A 51 -13.29 5.11 4.66
CA VAL A 51 -13.47 3.92 3.81
C VAL A 51 -12.12 3.45 3.27
N ALA A 52 -11.26 4.37 2.82
CA ALA A 52 -9.91 4.03 2.34
C ALA A 52 -9.05 3.42 3.46
N ASP A 53 -9.05 4.02 4.66
CA ASP A 53 -8.34 3.50 5.83
C ASP A 53 -8.81 2.07 6.18
N PHE A 54 -10.14 1.86 6.16
CA PHE A 54 -10.71 0.55 6.43
C PHE A 54 -10.27 -0.49 5.40
N TYR A 55 -10.44 -0.23 4.10
CA TYR A 55 -10.10 -1.22 3.07
C TYR A 55 -8.60 -1.50 3.02
N GLY A 56 -7.76 -0.49 3.27
CA GLY A 56 -6.31 -0.67 3.43
C GLY A 56 -5.99 -1.64 4.56
N ALA A 57 -6.36 -1.28 5.79
CA ALA A 57 -6.05 -2.09 6.97
C ALA A 57 -6.72 -3.48 6.92
N TYR A 58 -7.95 -3.57 6.39
CA TYR A 58 -8.68 -4.83 6.33
C TYR A 58 -8.07 -5.79 5.31
N ILE A 59 -7.67 -5.31 4.13
CA ILE A 59 -7.02 -6.16 3.13
C ILE A 59 -5.66 -6.64 3.63
N ASP A 60 -4.89 -5.78 4.31
CA ASP A 60 -3.63 -6.18 4.94
C ASP A 60 -3.86 -7.29 5.98
N ALA A 61 -4.82 -7.07 6.90
CA ALA A 61 -5.16 -8.05 7.94
C ALA A 61 -5.63 -9.40 7.35
N VAL A 62 -6.47 -9.39 6.31
CA VAL A 62 -6.94 -10.62 5.67
C VAL A 62 -5.83 -11.29 4.86
N THR A 63 -4.89 -10.51 4.31
CA THR A 63 -3.71 -11.06 3.61
C THR A 63 -2.78 -11.80 4.59
N ASP A 64 -2.49 -11.18 5.74
CA ASP A 64 -1.48 -11.67 6.67
C ASP A 64 -2.01 -12.71 7.66
N GLU A 65 -3.27 -12.57 8.10
CA GLU A 65 -3.87 -13.42 9.15
C GLU A 65 -5.17 -14.11 8.70
N GLY A 66 -5.64 -13.85 7.48
CA GLY A 66 -7.01 -14.20 7.09
C GLY A 66 -8.06 -13.40 7.86
N SER A 67 -9.28 -13.91 7.94
CA SER A 67 -10.38 -13.27 8.69
C SER A 67 -10.26 -13.45 10.21
N GLY A 68 -9.04 -13.39 10.73
CA GLY A 68 -8.68 -13.58 12.13
C GLY A 68 -9.13 -12.44 13.05
N HIS A 69 -8.48 -12.35 14.21
CA HIS A 69 -8.86 -11.42 15.28
C HIS A 69 -8.85 -9.96 14.81
N LEU A 70 -7.78 -9.54 14.13
CA LEU A 70 -7.62 -8.17 13.65
C LEU A 70 -8.72 -7.78 12.65
N GLY A 71 -9.02 -8.66 11.69
CA GLY A 71 -10.10 -8.43 10.72
C GLY A 71 -11.46 -8.21 11.40
N SER A 72 -11.77 -8.98 12.45
CA SER A 72 -13.00 -8.81 13.25
C SER A 72 -13.03 -7.49 14.05
N GLN A 73 -11.89 -7.09 14.62
CA GLN A 73 -11.76 -5.81 15.33
C GLN A 73 -11.92 -4.61 14.38
N LEU A 74 -11.25 -4.65 13.23
CA LEU A 74 -11.40 -3.64 12.18
C LEU A 74 -12.86 -3.53 11.74
N ARG A 75 -13.52 -4.67 11.51
CA ARG A 75 -14.94 -4.67 11.17
C ARG A 75 -15.79 -3.98 12.25
N THR A 76 -15.52 -4.28 13.51
CA THR A 76 -16.23 -3.68 14.66
C THR A 76 -15.99 -2.16 14.76
N PHE A 77 -14.78 -1.70 14.46
CA PHE A 77 -14.44 -0.28 14.51
C PHE A 77 -15.00 0.53 13.34
N TYR A 78 -14.96 0.00 12.12
CA TYR A 78 -15.32 0.77 10.92
C TYR A 78 -16.78 0.59 10.48
N LEU A 79 -17.41 -0.56 10.75
CA LEU A 79 -18.76 -0.86 10.28
C LEU A 79 -19.80 -0.55 11.38
N THR A 80 -21.04 -0.33 10.95
CA THR A 80 -22.19 -0.34 11.86
C THR A 80 -22.48 -1.76 12.35
N LYS A 81 -23.13 -1.88 13.51
CA LYS A 81 -23.56 -3.19 14.04
C LYS A 81 -24.50 -3.90 13.05
N ASP A 82 -25.45 -3.16 12.48
CA ASP A 82 -26.44 -3.72 11.56
C ASP A 82 -25.81 -4.24 10.28
N LEU A 83 -24.83 -3.52 9.71
CA LEU A 83 -24.09 -4.01 8.55
C LEU A 83 -23.34 -5.30 8.90
N ARG A 84 -22.63 -5.36 10.02
CA ARG A 84 -21.91 -6.59 10.43
C ARG A 84 -22.84 -7.79 10.53
N THR A 85 -24.03 -7.63 11.10
CA THR A 85 -25.04 -8.70 11.15
C THR A 85 -25.49 -9.14 9.76
N ARG A 86 -25.75 -8.19 8.86
CA ARG A 86 -26.14 -8.51 7.47
C ARG A 86 -25.02 -9.20 6.70
N LEU A 87 -23.77 -8.79 6.90
CA LEU A 87 -22.60 -9.42 6.32
C LEU A 87 -22.47 -10.86 6.83
N ALA A 88 -22.49 -11.09 8.15
CA ALA A 88 -22.41 -12.44 8.70
C ALA A 88 -23.47 -13.39 8.12
N LYS A 89 -24.72 -12.91 7.97
CA LYS A 89 -25.80 -13.68 7.33
C LYS A 89 -25.52 -13.96 5.85
N TRP A 90 -24.91 -13.02 5.14
CA TRP A 90 -24.55 -13.19 3.73
C TRP A 90 -23.38 -14.16 3.58
N GLU A 91 -22.34 -13.99 4.37
CA GLU A 91 -21.13 -14.82 4.39
C GLU A 91 -21.47 -16.29 4.70
N SER A 92 -22.42 -16.53 5.61
CA SER A 92 -22.87 -17.89 5.91
C SER A 92 -23.59 -18.58 4.75
N ARG A 93 -24.12 -17.82 3.78
CA ARG A 93 -24.82 -18.37 2.61
C ARG A 93 -23.91 -18.49 1.40
N GLU A 94 -23.07 -17.48 1.17
CA GLU A 94 -22.25 -17.40 -0.04
C GLU A 94 -20.86 -18.01 0.15
N HIS A 95 -20.47 -18.35 1.38
CA HIS A 95 -19.15 -18.88 1.71
C HIS A 95 -17.99 -18.01 1.16
N ALA A 96 -18.17 -16.71 1.22
CA ALA A 96 -17.26 -15.69 0.72
C ALA A 96 -17.16 -14.55 1.74
N ASP A 97 -16.10 -13.75 1.66
CA ASP A 97 -15.98 -12.53 2.47
C ASP A 97 -16.99 -11.48 2.01
N GLY A 98 -17.84 -11.01 2.91
CA GLY A 98 -18.93 -10.08 2.61
C GLY A 98 -18.50 -8.63 2.42
N VAL A 99 -17.36 -8.23 2.97
CA VAL A 99 -16.75 -6.91 2.75
C VAL A 99 -16.15 -6.83 1.34
N LEU A 100 -15.49 -7.92 0.92
CA LEU A 100 -14.85 -8.03 -0.39
C LEU A 100 -15.80 -8.50 -1.49
N ARG A 101 -16.92 -9.13 -1.11
CA ARG A 101 -17.86 -9.83 -1.99
C ARG A 101 -17.17 -10.90 -2.86
N ALA A 102 -16.18 -11.59 -2.28
CA ALA A 102 -15.33 -12.53 -2.98
C ALA A 102 -14.77 -13.59 -2.01
N GLN A 103 -14.32 -14.72 -2.56
CA GLN A 103 -13.64 -15.77 -1.78
C GLN A 103 -12.14 -15.47 -1.59
N ASP A 104 -11.55 -14.76 -2.54
CA ASP A 104 -10.13 -14.38 -2.52
C ASP A 104 -9.93 -12.96 -1.98
N VAL A 105 -8.65 -12.61 -1.77
CA VAL A 105 -8.20 -11.28 -1.34
C VAL A 105 -7.70 -10.46 -2.54
N PRO A 106 -8.14 -9.20 -2.70
CA PRO A 106 -7.72 -8.39 -3.84
C PRO A 106 -6.27 -7.92 -3.67
N ARG A 107 -5.52 -7.86 -4.76
CA ARG A 107 -4.13 -7.38 -4.74
C ARG A 107 -3.98 -5.87 -4.60
N ALA A 108 -5.05 -5.14 -4.94
CA ALA A 108 -5.06 -3.68 -4.87
C ALA A 108 -6.49 -3.17 -4.77
N TRP A 109 -6.63 -1.99 -4.18
CA TRP A 109 -7.90 -1.32 -4.03
C TRP A 109 -7.77 0.17 -4.38
N LYS A 110 -8.89 0.79 -4.72
CA LYS A 110 -9.00 2.24 -4.91
C LYS A 110 -10.36 2.70 -4.41
N VAL A 111 -10.39 3.78 -3.64
CA VAL A 111 -11.63 4.45 -3.23
C VAL A 111 -11.80 5.72 -4.03
N THR A 112 -13.01 5.92 -4.55
CA THR A 112 -13.42 7.16 -5.21
C THR A 112 -14.63 7.71 -4.46
N ALA A 113 -14.57 8.98 -4.06
CA ALA A 113 -15.69 9.67 -3.44
C ALA A 113 -16.90 9.71 -4.40
N GLY A 114 -18.11 9.61 -3.84
CA GLY A 114 -19.36 9.80 -4.55
C GLY A 114 -20.19 10.91 -3.93
N ASP A 115 -21.46 10.96 -4.32
CA ASP A 115 -22.40 11.96 -3.83
C ASP A 115 -22.77 11.74 -2.36
N SER A 116 -23.38 12.76 -1.76
CA SER A 116 -23.88 12.72 -0.39
C SER A 116 -25.31 13.24 -0.32
N GLY A 117 -26.12 12.69 0.57
CA GLY A 117 -27.53 13.04 0.72
C GLY A 117 -28.24 12.18 1.76
N ALA A 118 -29.36 12.69 2.29
CA ALA A 118 -30.22 11.99 3.26
C ALA A 118 -29.47 11.39 4.46
N GLY A 119 -28.49 12.10 5.02
CA GLY A 119 -27.69 11.62 6.16
C GLY A 119 -26.59 10.62 5.81
N HIS A 120 -26.37 10.35 4.52
CA HIS A 120 -25.39 9.39 4.04
C HIS A 120 -24.46 10.00 3.00
N THR A 121 -23.34 9.31 2.79
CA THR A 121 -22.40 9.59 1.70
C THR A 121 -21.97 8.28 1.08
N TRP A 122 -21.72 8.30 -0.22
CA TRP A 122 -21.35 7.11 -0.98
C TRP A 122 -19.91 7.20 -1.45
N SER A 123 -19.30 6.04 -1.60
CA SER A 123 -17.98 5.87 -2.20
C SER A 123 -18.01 4.64 -3.09
N THR A 124 -17.23 4.67 -4.17
CA THR A 124 -16.99 3.48 -4.99
C THR A 124 -15.65 2.89 -4.61
N VAL A 125 -15.65 1.64 -4.17
CA VAL A 125 -14.43 0.86 -3.95
C VAL A 125 -14.20 -0.03 -5.16
N ARG A 126 -13.09 0.17 -5.86
CA ARG A 126 -12.63 -0.74 -6.92
C ARG A 126 -11.63 -1.72 -6.31
N LEU A 127 -11.96 -2.99 -6.33
CA LEU A 127 -11.06 -4.09 -5.98
C LEU A 127 -10.41 -4.62 -7.27
N THR A 128 -9.11 -4.91 -7.20
CA THR A 128 -8.32 -5.43 -8.32
C THR A 128 -7.86 -6.84 -8.01
N TRP A 129 -8.10 -7.74 -8.95
CA TRP A 129 -7.77 -9.16 -8.85
C TRP A 129 -6.84 -9.58 -9.98
N GLY A 130 -6.40 -10.84 -9.96
CA GLY A 130 -5.52 -11.41 -10.98
C GLY A 130 -4.11 -10.81 -10.96
N SER A 131 -3.34 -11.07 -12.01
CA SER A 131 -1.95 -10.61 -12.09
C SER A 131 -1.85 -9.14 -12.51
N ALA A 132 -0.63 -8.61 -12.52
CA ALA A 132 -0.37 -7.30 -13.11
C ALA A 132 -0.68 -7.26 -14.62
N GLN A 133 -0.47 -8.38 -15.31
CA GLN A 133 -0.66 -8.51 -16.76
C GLN A 133 -2.14 -8.72 -17.15
N HIS A 134 -2.92 -9.36 -16.27
CA HIS A 134 -4.33 -9.67 -16.53
C HIS A 134 -5.20 -9.28 -15.32
N PRO A 135 -5.37 -7.97 -15.05
CA PRO A 135 -6.21 -7.53 -13.96
C PRO A 135 -7.70 -7.70 -14.28
N THR A 136 -8.47 -8.14 -13.30
CA THR A 136 -9.93 -8.02 -13.30
C THR A 136 -10.37 -7.12 -12.16
N TYR A 137 -11.60 -6.59 -12.24
CA TYR A 137 -12.08 -5.58 -11.31
C TYR A 137 -13.48 -5.89 -10.79
N THR A 138 -13.67 -5.70 -9.49
CA THR A 138 -15.00 -5.64 -8.87
C THR A 138 -15.23 -4.23 -8.35
N TYR A 139 -16.43 -3.71 -8.52
CA TYR A 139 -16.82 -2.40 -8.01
C TYR A 139 -17.85 -2.57 -6.91
N LEU A 140 -17.60 -1.97 -5.77
CA LEU A 140 -18.51 -1.94 -4.64
C LEU A 140 -19.02 -0.51 -4.43
N SER A 141 -20.33 -0.38 -4.27
CA SER A 141 -20.95 0.82 -3.72
C SER A 141 -20.92 0.71 -2.19
N VAL A 142 -20.25 1.64 -1.55
CA VAL A 142 -20.09 1.70 -0.09
C VAL A 142 -20.79 2.94 0.43
N GLN A 143 -21.76 2.73 1.32
CA GLN A 143 -22.48 3.80 1.99
C GLN A 143 -21.89 4.01 3.39
N SER A 144 -21.68 5.27 3.77
CA SER A 144 -21.32 5.66 5.12
C SER A 144 -22.35 6.60 5.72
N ASP A 145 -22.56 6.48 7.02
CA ASP A 145 -23.35 7.43 7.81
C ASP A 145 -22.56 8.74 7.99
N LEU A 146 -23.19 9.89 7.72
CA LEU A 146 -22.50 11.19 7.78
C LEU A 146 -22.13 11.60 9.21
N ALA A 147 -22.94 11.23 10.20
CA ALA A 147 -22.72 11.64 11.59
C ALA A 147 -21.54 10.89 12.23
N THR A 148 -21.44 9.58 11.97
CA THR A 148 -20.45 8.69 12.59
C THR A 148 -19.28 8.33 11.66
N LYS A 149 -19.41 8.60 10.36
CA LYS A 149 -18.50 8.15 9.29
C LYS A 149 -18.34 6.64 9.21
N LYS A 150 -19.20 5.85 9.87
CA LYS A 150 -19.15 4.39 9.83
C LYS A 150 -19.78 3.88 8.55
N ILE A 151 -19.25 2.78 8.04
CA ILE A 151 -19.79 2.10 6.87
C ILE A 151 -21.10 1.41 7.26
N SER A 152 -22.19 1.80 6.60
CA SER A 152 -23.55 1.33 6.87
C SER A 152 -24.07 0.34 5.83
N ASP A 153 -23.53 0.37 4.61
CA ASP A 153 -23.87 -0.59 3.56
C ASP A 153 -22.72 -0.85 2.58
N ILE A 154 -22.66 -2.07 2.06
CA ILE A 154 -21.72 -2.50 1.02
C ILE A 154 -22.50 -3.34 0.02
N LYS A 155 -22.50 -2.95 -1.25
CA LYS A 155 -23.18 -3.66 -2.34
C LYS A 155 -22.28 -3.79 -3.55
N ALA A 156 -22.37 -4.90 -4.27
CA ALA A 156 -21.81 -4.96 -5.62
C ALA A 156 -22.49 -3.90 -6.48
N LYS A 157 -21.68 -3.16 -7.24
CA LYS A 157 -22.18 -2.21 -8.23
C LYS A 157 -22.46 -3.01 -9.51
N SER A 158 -23.73 -3.09 -9.88
CA SER A 158 -24.21 -3.60 -11.16
C SER A 158 -23.92 -2.63 -12.30
#